data_AF-A0A6C1PLJ9-F1
#
_entry.id   AF-A0A6C1PLJ9-F1
#
_cell.length_a   1.000
_cell.length_b   1.000
_cell.length_c   1.000
_cell.angle_alpha   90.00
_cell.angle_beta   90.00
_cell.angle_gamma   90.00
#
_symmetry.space_group_name_H-M   'P 1'
#
loop_
_entity.id
_entity.type
_entity.pdbx_description
1 polymer ?
#
loop_
_entity_poly.entity_id
_entity_poly.type
_entity_poly.pdbx_seq_one_letter_code
_entity_poly.pdbx_strand_id
1 'polypeptide(L)'
;MIPFRSSADWTRQLKKWTIRGSFPTQFYCQRGSFLSDSTDSQNSPAPLPNAPVPAPQMRTVSDDTVSLLDLIAVLARRWKLIFFTTFFAAVGIVVFSIYTLRMPPDSPFNPLPNYYRAEAQVLLDTPGSSGMRGLADSELGILSGLVGLSASAGSSSAALAQELLRGNTILDSVLDEFGLIEKFADADSPRAAARKSVRDNMVVEFDASSGILTVGFEGIEPLFAADVLTRIVGMLEERFVALTRDRTQDRSRALESQLNRLDDDLERASSALTEFQRRYGVVDPVAQGQRTIAIIDQFRQQRFDLELQREQVLAIVQDRTDPQIQRFDRSIARIDGLIGELTTGFRVFTPMTIPLDQVADLTVRYVELERDLRLKQQVYTSFQAELIRAQIESQDTRRQFQVIEHPEVPLVKAGPSRGVISVIVTITAFFLAVFTAFVLEYFSRAAGDPDEARKLDFIRRQFRLRRSDR
;
A
#
# COMPACT_ATOMS: atom_id res chain seq x y z
N MET A 1 -1.45 7.76 44.05
CA MET A 1 -1.99 6.42 43.72
C MET A 1 -1.56 6.09 42.30
N ILE A 2 -0.61 5.17 42.17
CA ILE A 2 -0.11 4.61 40.92
C ILE A 2 -0.68 3.19 40.83
N PRO A 3 -0.95 2.65 39.63
CA PRO A 3 -0.72 1.25 39.43
C PRO A 3 0.35 0.99 38.36
N PHE A 4 1.15 0.01 38.72
CA PHE A 4 2.33 -0.54 38.08
C PHE A 4 1.89 -1.80 37.30
N ARG A 5 2.33 -1.97 36.06
CA ARG A 5 2.37 -3.25 35.30
C ARG A 5 3.07 -2.94 33.97
N SER A 6 3.90 -3.77 33.35
CA SER A 6 4.68 -4.95 33.71
C SER A 6 5.47 -5.26 32.43
N SER A 7 6.76 -5.54 32.57
CA SER A 7 7.69 -6.03 31.55
C SER A 7 7.20 -7.26 30.78
N ALA A 8 7.26 -7.24 29.44
CA ALA A 8 7.55 -8.35 28.53
C ALA A 8 7.50 -7.85 27.06
N ASP A 9 8.11 -8.61 26.13
CA ASP A 9 8.06 -8.46 24.67
C ASP A 9 9.07 -7.52 23.96
N TRP A 10 10.36 -7.69 24.28
CA TRP A 10 11.48 -7.21 23.44
C TRP A 10 12.33 -8.34 22.84
N THR A 11 11.70 -9.45 22.41
CA THR A 11 12.39 -10.48 21.61
C THR A 11 11.44 -11.09 20.58
N ARG A 12 11.40 -10.52 19.37
CA ARG A 12 11.18 -11.24 18.10
C ARG A 12 11.28 -10.26 16.91
N GLN A 13 12.07 -10.66 15.90
CA GLN A 13 12.02 -10.22 14.48
C GLN A 13 13.12 -9.28 13.93
N LEU A 14 14.38 -9.47 14.34
CA LEU A 14 15.53 -9.27 13.43
C LEU A 14 15.89 -10.61 12.79
N LYS A 15 15.27 -10.98 11.66
CA LYS A 15 15.78 -11.99 10.70
C LYS A 15 14.92 -12.06 9.42
N LYS A 16 15.12 -11.12 8.49
CA LYS A 16 14.82 -11.30 7.05
C LYS A 16 15.80 -10.49 6.20
N TRP A 17 17.02 -11.02 6.05
CA TRP A 17 17.86 -10.78 4.87
C TRP A 17 18.23 -12.16 4.32
N THR A 18 17.51 -12.56 3.28
CA THR A 18 17.63 -13.85 2.61
C THR A 18 18.67 -13.70 1.50
N ILE A 19 19.86 -14.25 1.68
CA ILE A 19 20.84 -14.45 0.60
C ILE A 19 20.55 -15.80 -0.06
N ARG A 20 20.40 -15.72 -1.38
CA ARG A 20 20.18 -16.80 -2.34
C ARG A 20 21.53 -17.48 -2.62
N GLY A 21 21.60 -18.81 -2.49
CA GLY A 21 22.83 -19.56 -2.79
C GLY A 21 22.69 -21.04 -2.48
N SER A 22 22.00 -21.76 -3.36
CA SER A 22 21.87 -23.22 -3.37
C SER A 22 23.19 -23.92 -3.72
N PHE A 23 23.59 -24.92 -2.93
CA PHE A 23 24.49 -26.00 -3.35
C PHE A 23 23.78 -27.34 -3.12
N PRO A 24 23.77 -28.27 -4.10
CA PRO A 24 23.24 -29.61 -3.89
C PRO A 24 24.34 -30.61 -3.52
N THR A 25 24.12 -31.29 -2.40
CA THR A 25 24.16 -32.75 -2.13
C THR A 25 25.27 -33.67 -2.67
N GLN A 26 25.55 -34.69 -1.84
CA GLN A 26 26.11 -36.04 -2.08
C GLN A 26 27.58 -36.23 -1.62
N PHE A 27 28.04 -37.36 -1.05
CA PHE A 27 27.48 -38.68 -0.76
C PHE A 27 28.32 -39.32 0.38
N TYR A 28 27.76 -40.39 0.96
CA TYR A 28 28.25 -41.24 2.03
C TYR A 28 29.34 -42.25 1.59
N CYS A 29 30.04 -42.81 2.60
CA CYS A 29 30.57 -44.18 2.74
C CYS A 29 32.02 -44.56 2.34
N GLN A 30 32.73 -44.96 3.40
CA GLN A 30 33.47 -46.23 3.59
C GLN A 30 34.86 -46.48 2.95
N ARG A 31 35.82 -46.68 3.88
CA ARG A 31 36.57 -47.92 4.12
C ARG A 31 37.71 -48.29 3.16
N GLY A 32 38.92 -48.40 3.76
CA GLY A 32 39.76 -49.59 3.56
C GLY A 32 41.03 -49.42 2.72
N SER A 33 42.15 -49.37 3.45
CA SER A 33 43.31 -50.25 3.30
C SER A 33 44.28 -50.11 2.12
N PHE A 34 45.53 -49.85 2.53
CA PHE A 34 46.74 -50.66 2.32
C PHE A 34 47.67 -50.40 1.12
N LEU A 35 48.97 -50.35 1.51
CA LEU A 35 50.21 -50.67 0.78
C LEU A 35 50.56 -49.76 -0.41
N SER A 36 51.81 -49.50 -0.73
CA SER A 36 53.17 -49.68 -0.21
C SER A 36 54.01 -48.97 -1.29
N ASP A 37 55.11 -48.31 -1.01
CA ASP A 37 56.45 -48.89 -0.88
C ASP A 37 57.37 -47.65 -0.79
N SER A 38 58.30 -47.58 0.17
CA SER A 38 59.64 -48.20 0.09
C SER A 38 60.50 -47.47 -0.95
N THR A 39 61.78 -47.19 -0.77
CA THR A 39 62.84 -47.51 0.19
C THR A 39 64.02 -46.64 -0.31
N ASP A 40 65.00 -46.25 0.48
CA ASP A 40 66.15 -47.07 0.86
C ASP A 40 67.05 -46.16 1.70
N SER A 41 67.45 -46.53 2.92
CA SER A 41 68.55 -47.46 3.26
C SER A 41 69.91 -46.83 2.93
N GLN A 42 70.93 -46.80 3.79
CA GLN A 42 71.55 -47.78 4.67
C GLN A 42 72.50 -47.03 5.62
N ASN A 43 72.74 -47.48 6.86
CA ASN A 43 73.71 -48.55 7.13
C ASN A 43 73.95 -48.70 8.65
N SER A 44 73.77 -49.93 9.14
CA SER A 44 74.24 -50.47 10.44
C SER A 44 75.76 -50.78 10.35
N PRO A 45 76.48 -51.42 11.31
CA PRO A 45 76.10 -52.15 12.56
C PRO A 45 77.07 -51.81 13.73
N ALA A 46 77.19 -52.45 14.90
CA ALA A 46 76.79 -53.73 15.49
C ALA A 46 76.89 -53.61 17.05
N PRO A 47 76.47 -54.62 17.85
CA PRO A 47 75.82 -54.47 19.16
C PRO A 47 76.69 -54.87 20.38
N LEU A 48 76.12 -54.79 21.60
CA LEU A 48 76.16 -55.74 22.76
C LEU A 48 75.71 -55.01 24.07
N PRO A 49 75.38 -55.66 25.21
CA PRO A 49 74.01 -56.02 25.62
C PRO A 49 73.56 -55.49 27.02
N ASN A 50 72.25 -55.57 27.28
CA ASN A 50 71.54 -55.58 28.59
C ASN A 50 71.75 -54.45 29.63
N ALA A 51 70.76 -53.55 29.76
CA ALA A 51 70.33 -52.90 31.02
C ALA A 51 68.93 -52.24 30.83
N PRO A 52 68.17 -51.95 31.90
CA PRO A 52 66.70 -52.08 31.95
C PRO A 52 65.90 -50.95 31.29
N VAL A 53 64.67 -51.30 30.87
CA VAL A 53 63.64 -50.40 30.33
C VAL A 53 63.17 -49.41 31.41
N PRO A 54 63.22 -48.08 31.18
CA PRO A 54 62.47 -47.12 31.98
C PRO A 54 61.02 -46.99 31.48
N ALA A 55 60.08 -46.88 32.42
CA ALA A 55 58.63 -46.74 32.21
C ALA A 55 58.25 -45.55 31.30
N PRO A 56 57.08 -45.61 30.62
CA PRO A 56 56.67 -44.55 29.69
C PRO A 56 56.36 -43.26 30.46
N GLN A 57 57.05 -42.18 30.11
CA GLN A 57 56.67 -40.84 30.56
C GLN A 57 55.44 -40.37 29.77
N MET A 58 54.35 -40.10 30.48
CA MET A 58 53.18 -39.41 29.96
C MET A 58 53.62 -38.06 29.39
N ARG A 59 53.53 -37.89 28.06
CA ARG A 59 53.47 -36.56 27.46
C ARG A 59 52.13 -35.97 27.88
N THR A 60 52.14 -35.08 28.87
CA THR A 60 51.04 -34.15 29.07
C THR A 60 50.99 -33.26 27.83
N VAL A 61 50.07 -33.54 26.92
CA VAL A 61 49.56 -32.53 26.00
C VAL A 61 48.86 -31.52 26.92
N SER A 62 49.58 -30.46 27.28
CA SER A 62 48.96 -29.28 27.86
C SER A 62 48.05 -28.71 26.79
N ASP A 63 46.75 -28.99 26.93
CA ASP A 63 45.73 -28.32 26.14
C ASP A 63 45.89 -26.81 26.35
N ASP A 64 46.25 -26.11 25.28
CA ASP A 64 46.20 -24.65 25.14
C ASP A 64 44.74 -24.18 25.22
N THR A 65 44.08 -24.45 26.34
CA THR A 65 42.83 -23.82 26.70
C THR A 65 43.19 -22.46 27.28
N VAL A 66 42.92 -21.42 26.50
CA VAL A 66 42.99 -20.03 26.96
C VAL A 66 42.15 -19.92 28.23
N SER A 67 42.81 -20.02 29.38
CA SER A 67 42.15 -20.07 30.68
C SER A 67 41.55 -18.70 30.99
N LEU A 68 40.32 -18.66 31.49
CA LEU A 68 39.68 -17.43 31.97
C LEU A 68 40.54 -16.68 33.00
N LEU A 69 41.35 -17.43 33.76
CA LEU A 69 42.36 -16.90 34.68
C LEU A 69 43.48 -16.12 33.97
N ASP A 70 43.92 -16.55 32.79
CA ASP A 70 44.95 -15.85 32.02
C ASP A 70 44.39 -14.55 31.41
N LEU A 71 43.13 -14.56 30.96
CA LEU A 71 42.40 -13.35 30.54
C LEU A 71 42.35 -12.31 31.67
N ILE A 72 42.02 -12.74 32.89
CA ILE A 72 41.97 -11.88 34.08
C ILE A 72 43.37 -11.39 34.48
N ALA A 73 44.40 -12.23 34.35
CA ALA A 73 45.78 -11.85 34.66
C ALA A 73 46.33 -10.77 33.70
N VAL A 74 46.01 -10.86 32.41
CA VAL A 74 46.34 -9.83 31.41
C VAL A 74 45.70 -8.49 31.78
N LEU A 75 44.41 -8.53 32.14
CA LEU A 75 43.65 -7.36 32.55
C LEU A 75 44.18 -6.73 33.84
N ALA A 76 44.51 -7.56 34.84
CA ALA A 76 45.08 -7.13 36.11
C ALA A 76 46.51 -6.61 35.98
N ARG A 77 47.29 -7.04 34.98
CA ARG A 77 48.65 -6.52 34.73
C ARG A 77 48.61 -5.14 34.06
N ARG A 78 47.65 -4.89 33.17
CA ARG A 78 47.52 -3.63 32.40
C ARG A 78 46.37 -2.74 32.83
N TRP A 79 45.79 -2.98 34.01
CA TRP A 79 44.64 -2.24 34.52
C TRP A 79 44.84 -0.72 34.55
N LYS A 80 46.08 -0.24 34.82
CA LYS A 80 46.42 1.19 34.76
C LYS A 80 46.23 1.76 33.36
N LEU A 81 46.63 1.04 32.31
CA LEU A 81 46.46 1.48 30.92
C LEU A 81 44.97 1.58 30.58
N ILE A 82 44.18 0.58 30.94
CA ILE A 82 42.72 0.56 30.71
C ILE A 82 42.04 1.72 31.46
N PHE A 83 42.43 1.93 32.72
CA PHE A 83 41.89 3.02 33.53
C PHE A 83 42.25 4.40 32.96
N PHE A 84 43.53 4.67 32.65
CA PHE A 84 43.94 5.96 32.11
C PHE A 84 43.32 6.25 30.74
N THR A 85 43.32 5.29 29.82
CA THR A 85 42.73 5.48 28.49
C THR A 85 41.22 5.75 28.56
N THR A 86 40.49 5.00 29.38
CA THR A 86 39.05 5.21 29.58
C THR A 86 38.77 6.53 30.31
N PHE A 87 39.58 6.88 31.32
CA PHE A 87 39.46 8.13 32.07
C PHE A 87 39.74 9.37 31.20
N PHE A 88 40.82 9.36 30.42
CA PHE A 88 41.12 10.45 29.49
C PHE A 88 40.08 10.57 28.38
N ALA A 89 39.53 9.45 27.88
CA ALA A 89 38.42 9.47 26.94
C ALA A 89 37.14 10.07 27.56
N ALA A 90 36.82 9.70 28.81
CA ALA A 90 35.69 10.23 29.56
C ALA A 90 35.83 11.73 29.86
N VAL A 91 37.01 12.18 30.29
CA VAL A 91 37.29 13.59 30.51
C VAL A 91 37.27 14.35 29.19
N GLY A 92 37.85 13.80 28.12
CA GLY A 92 37.86 14.38 26.79
C GLY A 92 36.47 14.63 26.23
N ILE A 93 35.55 13.66 26.35
CA ILE A 93 34.17 13.82 25.85
C ILE A 93 33.37 14.82 26.70
N VAL A 94 33.60 14.88 28.01
CA VAL A 94 32.96 15.88 28.88
C VAL A 94 33.47 17.28 28.56
N VAL A 95 34.78 17.46 28.39
CA VAL A 95 35.38 18.74 27.98
C VAL A 95 34.86 19.16 26.61
N PHE A 96 34.76 18.24 25.65
CA PHE A 96 34.17 18.48 24.33
C PHE A 96 32.68 18.86 24.41
N SER A 97 31.90 18.21 25.29
CA SER A 97 30.49 18.53 25.52
C SER A 97 30.29 19.92 26.14
N ILE A 98 31.18 20.33 27.07
CA ILE A 98 31.19 21.68 27.65
C ILE A 98 31.63 22.72 26.61
N TYR A 99 32.63 22.39 25.81
CA TYR A 99 33.12 23.24 24.73
C TYR A 99 32.00 23.56 23.72
N THR A 100 31.25 22.55 23.29
CA THR A 100 30.10 22.69 22.39
C THR A 100 28.87 23.37 23.04
N LEU A 101 28.82 23.55 24.37
CA LEU A 101 27.76 24.32 25.06
C LEU A 101 28.10 25.81 25.14
N ARG A 102 29.39 26.15 25.18
CA ARG A 102 29.86 27.54 25.36
C ARG A 102 30.00 28.29 24.04
N MET A 103 29.98 27.60 22.90
CA MET A 103 30.12 28.22 21.59
C MET A 103 28.77 28.69 21.02
N PRO A 104 28.78 29.75 20.19
CA PRO A 104 27.60 30.18 19.44
C PRO A 104 27.03 29.01 18.60
N PRO A 105 25.71 28.80 18.60
CA PRO A 105 25.05 27.74 17.84
C PRO A 105 25.35 27.79 16.33
N ASP A 106 25.54 28.98 15.77
CA ASP A 106 25.73 29.20 14.32
C ASP A 106 27.19 29.16 13.85
N SER A 107 28.14 28.86 14.75
CA SER A 107 29.57 28.87 14.41
C SER A 107 29.98 27.63 13.58
N PRO A 108 30.81 27.78 12.52
CA PRO A 108 31.29 26.66 11.70
C PRO A 108 32.08 25.59 12.49
N PHE A 109 32.57 25.96 13.67
CA PHE A 109 33.37 25.12 14.55
C PHE A 109 32.56 24.42 15.64
N ASN A 110 31.22 24.55 15.65
CA ASN A 110 30.35 23.80 16.55
C ASN A 110 29.81 22.53 15.87
N PRO A 111 30.39 21.34 16.14
CA PRO A 111 29.94 20.10 15.52
C PRO A 111 28.59 19.58 16.06
N LEU A 112 28.08 20.12 17.18
CA LEU A 112 26.86 19.64 17.85
C LEU A 112 26.03 20.80 18.45
N PRO A 113 25.43 21.68 17.63
CA PRO A 113 24.51 22.69 18.12
C PRO A 113 23.24 22.04 18.70
N ASN A 114 22.52 22.79 19.55
CA ASN A 114 21.22 22.33 20.04
C ASN A 114 20.18 22.56 18.94
N TYR A 115 19.43 21.50 18.64
CA TYR A 115 18.29 21.58 17.73
C TYR A 115 17.00 21.50 18.51
N TYR A 116 16.04 22.29 18.06
CA TYR A 116 14.67 22.32 18.55
C TYR A 116 13.76 21.88 17.42
N ARG A 117 12.80 21.02 17.75
CA ARG A 117 11.87 20.44 16.77
C ARG A 117 10.47 20.97 17.05
N ALA A 118 9.94 21.75 16.11
CA ALA A 118 8.52 22.05 16.07
C ALA A 118 7.79 20.86 15.43
N GLU A 119 6.56 20.57 15.87
CA GLU A 119 5.74 19.48 15.34
C GLU A 119 4.33 19.95 15.04
N ALA A 120 3.75 19.41 13.97
CA ALA A 120 2.37 19.60 13.58
C ALA A 120 1.73 18.24 13.32
N GLN A 121 0.48 18.08 13.74
CA GLN A 121 -0.29 16.86 13.47
C GLN A 121 -1.45 17.18 12.52
N VAL A 122 -1.49 16.47 11.40
CA VAL A 122 -2.52 16.62 10.38
C VAL A 122 -3.26 15.31 10.23
N LEU A 123 -4.58 15.35 10.30
CA LEU A 123 -5.45 14.23 9.92
C LEU A 123 -5.67 14.27 8.41
N LEU A 124 -5.40 13.15 7.74
CA LEU A 124 -5.72 12.99 6.34
C LEU A 124 -6.88 12.02 6.20
N ASP A 125 -7.98 12.48 5.61
CA ASP A 125 -9.06 11.56 5.28
C ASP A 125 -8.63 10.66 4.11
N THR A 126 -8.96 9.38 4.24
CA THR A 126 -8.67 8.37 3.23
C THR A 126 -9.95 8.13 2.43
N PRO A 127 -9.96 8.33 1.10
CA PRO A 127 -11.16 8.22 0.27
C PRO A 127 -11.70 6.77 0.10
N GLY A 128 -11.60 5.94 1.13
CA GLY A 128 -12.19 4.60 1.22
C GLY A 128 -13.12 4.40 2.44
N SER A 129 -13.13 5.30 3.42
CA SER A 129 -13.90 5.10 4.67
C SER A 129 -15.35 5.59 4.60
N SER A 130 -15.61 6.63 3.80
CA SER A 130 -16.90 7.34 3.76
C SER A 130 -17.80 6.92 2.58
N GLY A 131 -17.23 6.60 1.42
CA GLY A 131 -17.97 6.16 0.23
C GLY A 131 -18.61 4.77 0.34
N MET A 132 -18.07 3.89 1.18
CA MET A 132 -18.51 2.49 1.35
C MET A 132 -19.63 2.34 2.38
N ARG A 133 -19.68 3.18 3.43
CA ARG A 133 -20.72 3.08 4.47
C ARG A 133 -22.11 3.45 3.96
N GLY A 134 -22.21 4.28 2.92
CA GLY A 134 -23.48 4.61 2.27
C GLY A 134 -23.94 3.62 1.19
N LEU A 135 -23.12 2.63 0.82
CA LEU A 135 -23.44 1.61 -0.19
C LEU A 135 -23.70 0.22 0.42
N ALA A 136 -23.33 0.02 1.68
CA ALA A 136 -23.66 -1.18 2.45
C ALA A 136 -25.17 -1.31 2.76
N ASP A 137 -25.91 -0.20 2.70
CA ASP A 137 -27.34 -0.12 3.03
C ASP A 137 -28.26 -0.34 1.81
N SER A 138 -27.69 -0.50 0.61
CA SER A 138 -28.43 -0.85 -0.62
C SER A 138 -28.20 -2.31 -0.98
N GLU A 139 -29.19 -2.99 -1.57
CA GLU A 139 -29.13 -4.41 -2.00
C GLU A 139 -27.93 -4.79 -2.91
N LEU A 140 -27.17 -3.80 -3.38
CA LEU A 140 -25.90 -3.97 -4.10
C LEU A 140 -24.68 -4.24 -3.19
N GLY A 141 -24.86 -4.25 -1.87
CA GLY A 141 -23.80 -4.50 -0.89
C GLY A 141 -23.06 -5.84 -1.06
N ILE A 142 -23.65 -6.83 -1.72
CA ILE A 142 -23.06 -8.17 -1.93
C ILE A 142 -21.81 -8.11 -2.83
N LEU A 143 -21.71 -7.14 -3.75
CA LEU A 143 -20.54 -6.99 -4.62
C LEU A 143 -19.36 -6.26 -3.95
N SER A 144 -19.60 -5.56 -2.84
CA SER A 144 -18.56 -4.86 -2.08
C SER A 144 -17.60 -5.80 -1.33
N GLY A 145 -18.06 -7.03 -1.01
CA GLY A 145 -17.24 -8.06 -0.36
C GLY A 145 -16.06 -8.56 -1.21
N LEU A 146 -16.12 -8.39 -2.54
CA LEU A 146 -15.07 -8.82 -3.47
C LEU A 146 -13.95 -7.76 -3.64
N VAL A 147 -14.22 -6.49 -3.30
CA VAL A 147 -13.28 -5.37 -3.51
C VAL A 147 -12.41 -5.09 -2.27
N GLY A 148 -12.79 -5.63 -1.10
CA GLY A 148 -12.10 -5.44 0.19
C GLY A 148 -10.66 -5.98 0.28
N LEU A 149 -10.16 -6.67 -0.75
CA LEU A 149 -8.78 -7.16 -0.84
C LEU A 149 -7.76 -6.12 -1.35
N SER A 150 -8.20 -4.91 -1.71
CA SER A 150 -7.33 -3.87 -2.32
C SER A 150 -7.08 -2.63 -1.45
N ALA A 151 -7.72 -2.51 -0.28
CA ALA A 151 -7.69 -1.30 0.55
C ALA A 151 -6.55 -1.23 1.59
N SER A 152 -5.59 -2.17 1.59
CA SER A 152 -4.50 -2.24 2.58
C SER A 152 -3.16 -1.63 2.12
N ALA A 153 -3.12 -0.96 0.96
CA ALA A 153 -1.94 -0.24 0.50
C ALA A 153 -2.11 1.26 0.76
N GLY A 154 -1.11 1.86 1.41
CA GLY A 154 -1.01 3.25 1.87
C GLY A 154 -1.91 4.29 1.18
N SER A 155 -2.62 5.06 2.02
CA SER A 155 -3.49 6.15 1.64
C SER A 155 -2.85 7.07 0.59
N SER A 156 -3.50 7.17 -0.58
CA SER A 156 -3.10 8.07 -1.67
C SER A 156 -2.87 9.50 -1.18
N SER A 157 -3.65 9.97 -0.19
CA SER A 157 -3.52 11.28 0.44
C SER A 157 -2.19 11.46 1.19
N ALA A 158 -1.72 10.46 1.94
CA ALA A 158 -0.47 10.57 2.71
C ALA A 158 0.76 10.51 1.79
N ALA A 159 0.73 9.64 0.78
CA ALA A 159 1.77 9.62 -0.25
C ALA A 159 1.83 10.96 -1.00
N LEU A 160 0.67 11.54 -1.32
CA LEU A 160 0.58 12.86 -1.96
C LEU A 160 1.12 13.97 -1.03
N ALA A 161 0.81 13.93 0.28
CA ALA A 161 1.36 14.90 1.23
C ALA A 161 2.89 14.80 1.32
N GLN A 162 3.42 13.59 1.45
CA GLN A 162 4.86 13.34 1.49
C GLN A 162 5.55 13.82 0.21
N GLU A 163 4.93 13.61 -0.95
CA GLU A 163 5.46 14.06 -2.23
C GLU A 163 5.38 15.57 -2.40
N LEU A 164 4.28 16.22 -1.99
CA LEU A 164 4.14 17.68 -2.00
C LEU A 164 5.15 18.36 -1.10
N LEU A 165 5.37 17.83 0.11
CA LEU A 165 6.39 18.31 1.05
C LEU A 165 7.82 18.16 0.50
N ARG A 166 8.06 17.13 -0.30
CA ARG A 166 9.32 16.94 -1.04
C ARG A 166 9.42 17.82 -2.29
N GLY A 167 8.31 18.33 -2.80
CA GLY A 167 8.25 19.13 -4.00
C GLY A 167 9.00 20.46 -3.86
N ASN A 168 9.60 20.92 -4.96
CA ASN A 168 10.34 22.18 -4.96
C ASN A 168 9.44 23.40 -4.75
N THR A 169 8.15 23.32 -5.05
CA THR A 169 7.22 24.47 -4.97
C THR A 169 7.06 24.99 -3.54
N ILE A 170 6.87 24.10 -2.56
CA ILE A 170 6.76 24.46 -1.14
C ILE A 170 8.13 24.94 -0.65
N LEU A 171 9.19 24.19 -0.97
CA LEU A 171 10.55 24.54 -0.54
C LEU A 171 11.00 25.90 -1.06
N ASP A 172 10.81 26.20 -2.34
CA ASP A 172 11.19 27.48 -2.95
C ASP A 172 10.47 28.65 -2.30
N SER A 173 9.18 28.49 -2.01
CA SER A 173 8.40 29.52 -1.35
C SER A 173 8.92 29.80 0.07
N VAL A 174 9.28 28.76 0.84
CA VAL A 174 9.93 28.92 2.15
C VAL A 174 11.30 29.58 2.00
N LEU A 175 12.11 29.17 1.02
CA LEU A 175 13.44 29.71 0.82
C LEU A 175 13.44 31.20 0.52
N ASP A 176 12.51 31.64 -0.34
CA ASP A 176 12.35 33.04 -0.72
C ASP A 176 11.75 33.87 0.45
N GLU A 177 10.78 33.33 1.20
CA GLU A 177 10.12 34.02 2.32
C GLU A 177 11.04 34.23 3.53
N PHE A 178 11.86 33.22 3.87
CA PHE A 178 12.77 33.28 5.01
C PHE A 178 14.20 33.69 4.65
N GLY A 179 14.47 34.09 3.40
CA GLY A 179 15.80 34.57 2.97
C GLY A 179 16.92 33.52 3.08
N LEU A 180 16.58 32.23 3.08
CA LEU A 180 17.52 31.15 3.37
C LEU A 180 18.60 30.96 2.31
N ILE A 181 18.40 31.50 1.11
CA ILE A 181 19.36 31.41 0.00
C ILE A 181 20.65 32.16 0.35
N GLU A 182 20.56 33.28 1.08
CA GLU A 182 21.71 34.11 1.43
C GLU A 182 22.71 33.35 2.32
N LYS A 183 22.21 32.45 3.18
CA LYS A 183 23.05 31.61 4.05
C LYS A 183 23.93 30.62 3.26
N PHE A 184 23.57 30.33 2.01
CA PHE A 184 24.29 29.38 1.13
C PHE A 184 24.88 30.06 -0.11
N ALA A 185 25.10 31.38 -0.07
CA ALA A 185 25.64 32.14 -1.20
C ALA A 185 26.98 31.60 -1.73
N ASP A 186 27.80 31.00 -0.86
CA ASP A 186 29.12 30.44 -1.19
C ASP A 186 29.07 29.05 -1.83
N ALA A 187 27.91 28.41 -1.93
CA ALA A 187 27.77 27.10 -2.53
C ALA A 187 27.70 27.18 -4.07
N ASP A 188 28.18 26.15 -4.78
CA ASP A 188 28.10 26.04 -6.25
C ASP A 188 26.67 26.27 -6.78
N SER A 189 25.67 25.87 -6.00
CA SER A 189 24.25 26.11 -6.28
C SER A 189 23.52 26.51 -4.99
N PRO A 190 23.43 27.82 -4.69
CA PRO A 190 22.89 28.32 -3.43
C PRO A 190 21.46 27.82 -3.16
N ARG A 191 20.60 27.85 -4.19
CA ARG A 191 19.23 27.35 -4.11
C ARG A 191 19.15 25.85 -3.85
N ALA A 192 19.96 25.03 -4.53
CA ALA A 192 19.91 23.59 -4.36
C ALA A 192 20.44 23.16 -2.98
N ALA A 193 21.48 23.83 -2.49
CA ALA A 193 22.00 23.65 -1.15
C ALA A 193 20.95 24.01 -0.09
N ALA A 194 20.28 25.16 -0.26
CA ALA A 194 19.23 25.60 0.66
C ALA A 194 18.02 24.64 0.66
N ARG A 195 17.55 24.19 -0.52
CA ARG A 195 16.49 23.17 -0.63
C ARG A 195 16.86 21.89 0.09
N LYS A 196 18.10 21.43 -0.06
CA LYS A 196 18.60 20.23 0.60
C LYS A 196 18.60 20.42 2.12
N SER A 197 19.07 21.56 2.61
CA SER A 197 19.05 21.87 4.05
C SER A 197 17.64 21.84 4.65
N VAL A 198 16.65 22.45 3.99
CA VAL A 198 15.27 22.43 4.49
C VAL A 198 14.72 21.01 4.50
N ARG A 199 14.99 20.24 3.44
CA ARG A 199 14.53 18.85 3.31
C ARG A 199 15.15 17.92 4.35
N ASP A 200 16.44 18.05 4.62
CA ASP A 200 17.15 17.21 5.59
C ASP A 200 16.72 17.54 7.03
N ASN A 201 16.29 18.77 7.29
CA ASN A 201 15.78 19.22 8.59
C ASN A 201 14.27 18.94 8.78
N MET A 202 13.57 18.49 7.75
CA MET A 202 12.16 18.10 7.85
C MET A 202 12.02 16.62 8.20
N VAL A 203 11.21 16.34 9.21
CA VAL A 203 10.85 14.97 9.60
C VAL A 203 9.38 14.77 9.28
N VAL A 204 9.06 13.74 8.49
CA VAL A 204 7.68 13.44 8.11
C VAL A 204 7.40 11.97 8.41
N GLU A 205 6.45 11.74 9.31
CA GLU A 205 6.04 10.40 9.73
C GLU A 205 4.54 10.24 9.52
N PHE A 206 4.12 9.11 8.96
CA PHE A 206 2.71 8.80 8.76
C PHE A 206 2.35 7.53 9.51
N ASP A 207 1.38 7.64 10.41
CA ASP A 207 0.80 6.50 11.09
C ASP A 207 -0.47 6.04 10.37
N ALA A 208 -0.35 4.93 9.65
CA ALA A 208 -1.47 4.34 8.90
C ALA A 208 -2.62 3.85 9.79
N SER A 209 -2.38 3.63 11.09
CA SER A 209 -3.40 3.14 12.02
C SER A 209 -4.32 4.26 12.52
N SER A 210 -3.76 5.46 12.73
CA SER A 210 -4.51 6.66 13.15
C SER A 210 -4.89 7.59 11.99
N GLY A 211 -4.23 7.45 10.82
CA GLY A 211 -4.42 8.35 9.68
C GLY A 211 -3.75 9.72 9.88
N ILE A 212 -2.89 9.85 10.90
CA ILE A 212 -2.23 11.10 11.27
C ILE A 212 -0.87 11.18 10.57
N LEU A 213 -0.63 12.32 9.92
CA LEU A 213 0.67 12.74 9.41
C LEU A 213 1.29 13.72 10.40
N THR A 214 2.42 13.32 10.97
CA THR A 214 3.25 14.19 11.81
C THR A 214 4.32 14.83 10.94
N VAL A 215 4.30 16.15 10.88
CA VAL A 215 5.31 16.95 10.16
C VAL A 215 6.10 17.72 11.20
N GLY A 216 7.41 17.57 11.19
CA GLY A 216 8.32 18.28 12.07
C GLY A 216 9.40 19.02 11.30
N PHE A 217 9.92 20.09 11.91
CA PHE A 217 11.06 20.84 11.37
C PHE A 217 12.07 21.12 12.49
N GLU A 218 13.33 20.76 12.24
CA GLU A 218 14.43 20.94 13.17
C GLU A 218 15.21 22.22 12.85
N GLY A 219 15.26 23.14 13.82
CA GLY A 219 15.96 24.41 13.70
C GLY A 219 16.83 24.68 14.93
N ILE A 220 17.84 25.54 14.75
CA ILE A 220 18.70 26.01 15.85
C ILE A 220 17.92 26.98 16.74
N GLU A 221 17.13 27.87 16.13
CA GLU A 221 16.28 28.81 16.84
C GLU A 221 14.84 28.26 16.93
N PRO A 222 14.25 28.18 18.13
CA PRO A 222 12.94 27.56 18.33
C PRO A 222 11.80 28.36 17.68
N LEU A 223 11.89 29.70 17.66
CA LEU A 223 10.92 30.58 16.98
C LEU A 223 10.96 30.35 15.47
N PHE A 224 12.15 30.40 14.89
CA PHE A 224 12.36 30.13 13.47
C PHE A 224 11.83 28.76 13.06
N ALA A 225 12.07 27.73 13.87
CA ALA A 225 11.60 26.38 13.57
C ALA A 225 10.07 26.29 13.51
N ALA A 226 9.37 26.95 14.44
CA ALA A 226 7.91 27.00 14.50
C ALA A 226 7.32 27.83 13.34
N ASP A 227 7.91 28.97 13.00
CA ASP A 227 7.45 29.84 11.92
C ASP A 227 7.57 29.14 10.56
N VAL A 228 8.72 28.51 10.29
CA VAL A 228 8.94 27.73 9.06
C VAL A 228 7.94 26.59 8.95
N LEU A 229 7.73 25.83 10.02
CA LEU A 229 6.79 24.71 10.01
C LEU A 229 5.34 25.19 9.81
N THR A 230 4.95 26.29 10.47
CA THR A 230 3.63 26.92 10.30
C THR A 230 3.40 27.28 8.84
N ARG A 231 4.40 27.89 8.20
CA ARG A 231 4.28 28.26 6.80
C ARG A 231 4.21 27.05 5.87
N ILE A 232 5.02 26.02 6.11
CA ILE A 232 5.01 24.77 5.34
C ILE A 232 3.64 24.08 5.43
N VAL A 233 3.09 23.94 6.64
CA VAL A 233 1.79 23.29 6.85
C VAL A 233 0.66 24.09 6.18
N GLY A 234 0.68 25.42 6.28
CA GLY A 234 -0.30 26.27 5.60
C GLY A 234 -0.23 26.15 4.07
N MET A 235 0.98 26.14 3.49
CA MET A 235 1.14 25.92 2.04
C MET A 235 0.71 24.52 1.61
N LEU A 236 0.96 23.52 2.46
CA LEU A 236 0.51 22.16 2.21
C LEU A 236 -1.03 22.11 2.18
N GLU A 237 -1.69 22.72 3.16
CA GLU A 237 -3.15 22.85 3.22
C GLU A 237 -3.71 23.52 1.96
N GLU A 238 -3.17 24.70 1.58
CA GLU A 238 -3.59 25.43 0.38
C GLU A 238 -3.47 24.56 -0.88
N ARG A 239 -2.38 23.79 -1.01
CA ARG A 239 -2.16 22.88 -2.14
C ARG A 239 -3.12 21.71 -2.15
N PHE A 240 -3.43 21.13 -1.00
CA PHE A 240 -4.43 20.07 -0.88
C PHE A 240 -5.82 20.58 -1.27
N VAL A 241 -6.22 21.72 -0.72
CA VAL A 241 -7.52 22.34 -1.01
C VAL A 241 -7.64 22.66 -2.50
N ALA A 242 -6.61 23.24 -3.12
CA ALA A 242 -6.59 23.54 -4.55
C ALA A 242 -6.70 22.27 -5.41
N LEU A 243 -5.87 21.25 -5.16
CA LEU A 243 -5.86 20.01 -5.95
C LEU A 243 -7.17 19.23 -5.82
N THR A 244 -7.75 19.17 -4.62
CA THR A 244 -9.04 18.51 -4.41
C THR A 244 -10.16 19.27 -5.10
N ARG A 245 -10.16 20.60 -5.00
CA ARG A 245 -11.16 21.44 -5.69
C ARG A 245 -11.09 21.28 -7.20
N ASP A 246 -9.88 21.31 -7.78
CA ASP A 246 -9.70 21.14 -9.22
C ASP A 246 -10.19 19.75 -9.68
N ARG A 247 -9.78 18.69 -8.98
CA ARG A 247 -10.19 17.30 -9.30
C ARG A 247 -11.70 17.10 -9.19
N THR A 248 -12.33 17.62 -8.13
CA THR A 248 -13.78 17.49 -7.92
C THR A 248 -14.56 18.30 -8.96
N GLN A 249 -14.11 19.51 -9.30
CA GLN A 249 -14.72 20.31 -10.36
C GLN A 249 -14.60 19.65 -11.73
N ASP A 250 -13.44 19.12 -12.09
CA ASP A 250 -13.25 18.43 -13.37
C ASP A 250 -14.09 17.14 -13.44
N ARG A 251 -14.20 16.40 -12.33
CA ARG A 251 -15.11 15.25 -12.24
C ARG A 251 -16.57 15.66 -12.40
N SER A 252 -17.02 16.72 -11.73
CA SER A 252 -18.39 17.24 -11.86
C SER A 252 -18.69 17.66 -13.30
N ARG A 253 -17.78 18.40 -13.96
CA ARG A 253 -17.93 18.78 -15.37
C ARG A 253 -18.01 17.56 -16.29
N ALA A 254 -17.20 16.53 -16.03
CA ALA A 254 -17.24 15.29 -16.79
C ALA A 254 -18.58 14.56 -16.61
N LEU A 255 -19.09 14.45 -15.38
CA LEU A 255 -20.39 13.85 -15.06
C LEU A 255 -21.55 14.64 -15.69
N GLU A 256 -21.53 15.98 -15.61
CA GLU A 256 -22.52 16.84 -16.28
C GLU A 256 -22.53 16.60 -17.79
N SER A 257 -21.35 16.51 -18.42
CA SER A 257 -21.25 16.24 -19.86
C SER A 257 -21.80 14.85 -20.24
N GLN A 258 -21.65 13.86 -19.36
CA GLN A 258 -22.18 12.52 -19.56
C GLN A 258 -23.69 12.47 -19.33
N LEU A 259 -24.21 13.19 -18.34
CA LEU A 259 -25.64 13.31 -18.08
C LEU A 259 -26.37 13.94 -19.27
N ASN A 260 -25.81 14.98 -19.88
CA ASN A 260 -26.40 15.58 -21.08
C ASN A 260 -26.50 14.58 -22.25
N ARG A 261 -25.47 13.72 -22.44
CA ARG A 261 -25.53 12.66 -23.46
C ARG A 261 -26.56 11.59 -23.12
N LEU A 262 -26.66 11.21 -21.84
CA LEU A 262 -27.64 10.24 -21.36
C LEU A 262 -29.07 10.78 -21.48
N ASP A 263 -29.26 12.08 -21.33
CA ASP A 263 -30.55 12.74 -21.53
C ASP A 263 -31.01 12.60 -22.99
N ASP A 264 -30.13 12.90 -23.95
CA ASP A 264 -30.42 12.68 -25.37
C ASP A 264 -30.71 11.19 -25.69
N ASP A 265 -29.94 10.26 -25.09
CA ASP A 265 -30.13 8.82 -25.27
C ASP A 265 -31.48 8.34 -24.70
N LEU A 266 -31.91 8.93 -23.58
CA LEU A 266 -33.18 8.65 -22.92
C LEU A 266 -34.35 9.22 -23.72
N GLU A 267 -34.22 10.42 -24.28
CA GLU A 267 -35.21 11.00 -25.19
C GLU A 267 -35.37 10.14 -26.44
N ARG A 268 -34.27 9.66 -27.03
CA ARG A 268 -34.29 8.76 -28.20
C ARG A 268 -34.94 7.41 -27.85
N ALA A 269 -34.62 6.82 -26.70
CA ALA A 269 -35.23 5.56 -26.26
C ALA A 269 -36.74 5.71 -25.99
N SER A 270 -37.12 6.80 -25.32
CA SER A 270 -38.52 7.13 -25.05
C SER A 270 -39.32 7.37 -26.33
N SER A 271 -38.72 8.10 -27.28
CA SER A 271 -39.30 8.36 -28.59
C SER A 271 -39.45 7.08 -29.41
N ALA A 272 -38.45 6.19 -29.40
CA ALA A 272 -38.52 4.90 -30.10
C ALA A 272 -39.65 4.01 -29.56
N LEU A 273 -39.81 3.95 -28.24
CA LEU A 273 -40.94 3.24 -27.62
C LEU A 273 -42.27 3.88 -28.02
N THR A 274 -42.38 5.21 -27.93
CA THR A 274 -43.60 5.94 -28.30
C THR A 274 -43.96 5.77 -29.77
N GLU A 275 -42.98 5.79 -30.67
CA GLU A 275 -43.17 5.57 -32.09
C GLU A 275 -43.65 4.14 -32.37
N PHE A 276 -43.07 3.14 -31.70
CA PHE A 276 -43.54 1.76 -31.77
C PHE A 276 -45.01 1.65 -31.31
N GLN A 277 -45.34 2.23 -30.16
CA GLN A 277 -46.71 2.22 -29.63
C GLN A 277 -47.70 2.89 -30.60
N ARG A 278 -47.33 4.04 -31.20
CA ARG A 278 -48.16 4.76 -32.18
C ARG A 278 -48.31 4.00 -33.49
N ARG A 279 -47.23 3.40 -34.00
CA ARG A 279 -47.19 2.71 -35.30
C ARG A 279 -48.01 1.43 -35.28
N TYR A 280 -47.98 0.69 -34.18
CA TYR A 280 -48.66 -0.60 -34.06
C TYR A 280 -49.93 -0.54 -33.20
N GLY A 281 -50.24 0.58 -32.55
CA GLY A 281 -51.37 0.70 -31.63
C GLY A 281 -51.21 -0.16 -30.36
N VAL A 282 -49.98 -0.55 -30.05
CA VAL A 282 -49.65 -1.50 -28.98
C VAL A 282 -49.20 -0.72 -27.76
N VAL A 283 -49.99 -0.73 -26.68
CA VAL A 283 -49.62 -0.09 -25.40
C VAL A 283 -49.11 -1.13 -24.43
N ASP A 284 -49.81 -2.26 -24.36
CA ASP A 284 -49.45 -3.43 -23.56
C ASP A 284 -49.77 -4.66 -24.43
N PRO A 285 -48.76 -5.21 -25.14
CA PRO A 285 -48.98 -6.31 -26.08
C PRO A 285 -49.51 -7.57 -25.39
N VAL A 286 -49.13 -7.81 -24.13
CA VAL A 286 -49.56 -8.99 -23.37
C VAL A 286 -51.02 -8.85 -22.97
N ALA A 287 -51.40 -7.72 -22.37
CA ALA A 287 -52.79 -7.47 -21.99
C ALA A 287 -53.72 -7.33 -23.20
N GLN A 288 -53.26 -6.71 -24.29
CA GLN A 288 -54.01 -6.64 -25.55
C GLN A 288 -54.16 -8.02 -26.19
N GLY A 289 -53.12 -8.86 -26.20
CA GLY A 289 -53.20 -10.24 -26.69
C GLY A 289 -54.18 -11.11 -25.89
N GLN A 290 -54.16 -11.02 -24.56
CA GLN A 290 -55.13 -11.70 -23.69
C GLN A 290 -56.57 -11.26 -23.98
N ARG A 291 -56.80 -9.97 -24.27
CA ARG A 291 -58.11 -9.47 -24.70
C ARG A 291 -58.52 -10.05 -26.06
N THR A 292 -57.60 -10.13 -27.03
CA THR A 292 -57.87 -10.75 -28.34
C THR A 292 -58.25 -12.23 -28.16
N ILE A 293 -57.54 -12.98 -27.32
CA ILE A 293 -57.85 -14.40 -27.03
C ILE A 293 -59.27 -14.53 -26.46
N ALA A 294 -59.64 -13.69 -25.49
CA ALA A 294 -60.98 -13.70 -24.90
C ALA A 294 -62.08 -13.42 -25.95
N ILE A 295 -61.85 -12.50 -26.89
CA ILE A 295 -62.78 -12.22 -28.00
C ILE A 295 -62.88 -13.43 -28.94
N ILE A 296 -61.75 -14.05 -29.29
CA ILE A 296 -61.72 -15.26 -30.14
C ILE A 296 -62.51 -16.38 -29.48
N ASP A 297 -62.33 -16.60 -28.18
CA ASP A 297 -63.04 -17.65 -27.45
C ASP A 297 -64.55 -17.37 -27.37
N GLN A 298 -64.95 -16.10 -27.21
CA GLN A 298 -66.37 -15.69 -27.31
C GLN A 298 -66.95 -16.00 -28.70
N PHE A 299 -66.21 -15.74 -29.78
CA PHE A 299 -66.66 -16.08 -31.14
C PHE A 299 -66.68 -17.59 -31.40
N ARG A 300 -65.73 -18.36 -30.85
CA ARG A 300 -65.76 -19.82 -30.91
C ARG A 300 -66.98 -20.40 -30.20
N GLN A 301 -67.38 -19.82 -29.06
CA GLN A 301 -68.62 -20.19 -28.37
C GLN A 301 -69.85 -19.90 -29.22
N GLN A 302 -69.96 -18.70 -29.81
CA GLN A 302 -71.08 -18.35 -30.71
C GLN A 302 -71.15 -19.26 -31.94
N ARG A 303 -70.00 -19.61 -32.52
CA ARG A 303 -69.89 -20.56 -33.63
C ARG A 303 -70.44 -21.93 -33.23
N PHE A 304 -70.03 -22.44 -32.07
CA PHE A 304 -70.49 -23.72 -31.54
C PHE A 304 -72.01 -23.74 -31.31
N ASP A 305 -72.57 -22.67 -30.76
CA ASP A 305 -74.02 -22.56 -30.55
C ASP A 305 -74.80 -22.60 -31.88
N LEU A 306 -74.30 -21.93 -32.93
CA LEU A 306 -74.90 -21.96 -34.26
C LEU A 306 -74.76 -23.34 -34.94
N GLU A 307 -73.63 -24.01 -34.76
CA GLU A 307 -73.44 -25.38 -35.25
C GLU A 307 -74.42 -26.36 -34.58
N LEU A 308 -74.61 -26.24 -33.27
CA LEU A 308 -75.58 -27.06 -32.54
C LEU A 308 -77.02 -26.83 -33.06
N GLN A 309 -77.43 -25.57 -33.27
CA GLN A 309 -78.75 -25.23 -33.82
C GLN A 309 -78.94 -25.80 -35.24
N ARG A 310 -77.89 -25.72 -36.08
CA ARG A 310 -77.90 -26.26 -37.43
C ARG A 310 -78.09 -27.78 -37.43
N GLU A 311 -77.36 -28.50 -36.58
CA GLU A 311 -77.48 -29.97 -36.46
C GLU A 311 -78.86 -30.39 -35.95
N GLN A 312 -79.46 -29.63 -35.03
CA GLN A 312 -80.84 -29.87 -34.59
C GLN A 312 -81.86 -29.76 -35.75
N VAL A 313 -81.68 -28.79 -36.65
CA VAL A 313 -82.56 -28.64 -37.83
C VAL A 313 -82.31 -29.75 -38.85
N LEU A 314 -81.05 -30.15 -39.09
CA LEU A 314 -80.70 -31.27 -39.98
C LEU A 314 -81.26 -32.61 -39.51
N ALA A 315 -81.44 -32.80 -38.21
CA ALA A 315 -82.10 -34.00 -37.66
C ALA A 315 -83.58 -34.10 -38.07
N ILE A 316 -84.22 -32.96 -38.40
CA ILE A 316 -85.63 -32.87 -38.77
C ILE A 316 -85.79 -32.78 -40.30
N VAL A 317 -84.90 -32.03 -40.97
CA VAL A 317 -84.94 -31.76 -42.41
C VAL A 317 -83.73 -32.42 -43.08
N GLN A 318 -83.96 -33.48 -43.86
CA GLN A 318 -82.90 -34.23 -44.56
C GLN A 318 -82.29 -33.49 -45.75
N ASP A 319 -82.96 -32.44 -46.27
CA ASP A 319 -82.48 -31.64 -47.39
C ASP A 319 -81.51 -30.55 -46.92
N ARG A 320 -80.25 -30.65 -47.35
CA ARG A 320 -79.19 -29.67 -47.04
C ARG A 320 -79.39 -28.32 -47.72
N THR A 321 -80.33 -28.22 -48.65
CA THR A 321 -80.60 -27.00 -49.42
C THR A 321 -81.63 -26.08 -48.78
N ASP A 322 -82.16 -26.44 -47.60
CA ASP A 322 -83.17 -25.65 -46.88
C ASP A 322 -82.70 -24.20 -46.61
N PRO A 323 -83.55 -23.18 -46.84
CA PRO A 323 -83.24 -21.78 -46.56
C PRO A 323 -82.74 -21.48 -45.13
N GLN A 324 -83.14 -22.27 -44.12
CA GLN A 324 -82.70 -22.12 -42.74
C GLN A 324 -81.25 -22.61 -42.54
N ILE A 325 -80.90 -23.76 -43.12
CA ILE A 325 -79.52 -24.28 -43.07
C ILE A 325 -78.56 -23.29 -43.76
N GLN A 326 -78.97 -22.75 -44.91
CA GLN A 326 -78.19 -21.72 -45.61
C GLN A 326 -78.01 -20.41 -44.81
N ARG A 327 -78.90 -20.10 -43.85
CA ARG A 327 -78.71 -18.94 -42.95
C ARG A 327 -77.68 -19.24 -41.88
N PHE A 328 -77.70 -20.44 -41.30
CA PHE A 328 -76.69 -20.87 -40.32
C PHE A 328 -75.32 -20.97 -40.97
N ASP A 329 -75.20 -21.60 -42.14
CA ASP A 329 -73.94 -21.71 -42.88
C ASP A 329 -73.33 -20.34 -43.17
N ARG A 330 -74.15 -19.37 -43.61
CA ARG A 330 -73.69 -17.98 -43.82
C ARG A 330 -73.26 -17.28 -42.54
N SER A 331 -73.87 -17.60 -41.41
CA SER A 331 -73.52 -17.02 -40.10
C SER A 331 -72.24 -17.62 -39.55
N ILE A 332 -72.07 -18.94 -39.65
CA ILE A 332 -70.84 -19.66 -39.30
C ILE A 332 -69.68 -19.15 -40.14
N ALA A 333 -69.84 -19.07 -41.47
CA ALA A 333 -68.80 -18.56 -42.37
C ALA A 333 -68.39 -17.11 -42.03
N ARG A 334 -69.33 -16.27 -41.56
CA ARG A 334 -69.03 -14.92 -41.08
C ARG A 334 -68.19 -14.94 -39.82
N ILE A 335 -68.56 -15.75 -38.83
CA ILE A 335 -67.81 -15.88 -37.57
C ILE A 335 -66.42 -16.47 -37.82
N ASP A 336 -66.31 -17.48 -38.68
CA ASP A 336 -65.02 -18.05 -39.12
C ASP A 336 -64.13 -16.98 -39.76
N GLY A 337 -64.72 -16.09 -40.57
CA GLY A 337 -64.06 -14.91 -41.10
C GLY A 337 -63.52 -13.99 -39.99
N LEU A 338 -64.34 -13.64 -38.99
CA LEU A 338 -63.93 -12.79 -37.87
C LEU A 338 -62.85 -13.44 -36.99
N ILE A 339 -62.95 -14.75 -36.73
CA ILE A 339 -61.91 -15.50 -36.01
C ILE A 339 -60.60 -15.46 -36.82
N GLY A 340 -60.68 -15.71 -38.13
CA GLY A 340 -59.53 -15.61 -39.04
C GLY A 340 -58.90 -14.22 -39.06
N GLU A 341 -59.71 -13.16 -39.05
CA GLU A 341 -59.25 -11.77 -38.98
C GLU A 341 -58.52 -11.47 -37.66
N LEU A 342 -59.04 -11.98 -36.53
CA LEU A 342 -58.42 -11.77 -35.21
C LEU A 342 -57.19 -12.64 -34.97
N THR A 343 -57.06 -13.80 -35.63
CA THR A 343 -55.86 -14.63 -35.55
C THR A 343 -54.75 -14.13 -36.48
N THR A 344 -55.05 -13.96 -37.77
CA THR A 344 -54.06 -13.70 -38.81
C THR A 344 -53.88 -12.21 -39.17
N GLY A 345 -54.89 -11.38 -38.90
CA GLY A 345 -54.82 -9.92 -39.05
C GLY A 345 -54.93 -9.42 -40.49
N PHE A 346 -56.10 -8.87 -40.87
CA PHE A 346 -56.24 -8.09 -42.11
C PHE A 346 -56.27 -6.57 -41.83
N ARG A 347 -55.08 -5.96 -41.97
CA ARG A 347 -54.80 -4.57 -42.36
C ARG A 347 -55.20 -3.36 -41.49
N VAL A 348 -55.95 -3.48 -40.39
CA VAL A 348 -56.19 -2.31 -39.52
C VAL A 348 -55.88 -2.64 -38.06
N PHE A 349 -54.72 -2.19 -37.59
CA PHE A 349 -54.39 -2.16 -36.17
C PHE A 349 -55.30 -1.14 -35.49
N THR A 350 -56.30 -1.62 -34.76
CA THR A 350 -57.04 -0.78 -33.82
C THR A 350 -56.31 -0.75 -32.48
N PRO A 351 -56.32 0.38 -31.75
CA PRO A 351 -55.74 0.46 -30.40
C PRO A 351 -56.29 -0.56 -29.39
N MET A 352 -57.39 -1.23 -29.74
CA MET A 352 -58.11 -2.18 -28.90
C MET A 352 -57.69 -3.64 -29.11
N THR A 353 -57.11 -4.01 -30.27
CA THR A 353 -56.86 -5.43 -30.62
C THR A 353 -55.60 -5.60 -31.48
N ILE A 354 -54.84 -6.65 -31.19
CA ILE A 354 -53.65 -7.08 -31.94
C ILE A 354 -53.94 -8.49 -32.49
N PRO A 355 -53.61 -8.80 -33.76
CA PRO A 355 -53.72 -10.16 -34.31
C PRO A 355 -52.91 -11.16 -33.50
N LEU A 356 -53.49 -12.32 -33.18
CA LEU A 356 -52.88 -13.31 -32.29
C LEU A 356 -51.48 -13.76 -32.76
N ASP A 357 -51.29 -13.94 -34.07
CA ASP A 357 -50.03 -14.40 -34.65
C ASP A 357 -48.88 -13.40 -34.46
N GLN A 358 -49.20 -12.11 -34.32
CA GLN A 358 -48.21 -11.04 -34.19
C GLN A 358 -47.94 -10.65 -32.73
N VAL A 359 -48.75 -11.14 -31.78
CA VAL A 359 -48.62 -10.80 -30.36
C VAL A 359 -47.22 -11.16 -29.86
N ALA A 360 -46.70 -12.34 -30.18
CA ALA A 360 -45.38 -12.78 -29.71
C ALA A 360 -44.26 -11.84 -30.18
N ASP A 361 -44.19 -11.56 -31.48
CA ASP A 361 -43.14 -10.72 -32.07
C ASP A 361 -43.21 -9.27 -31.57
N LEU A 362 -44.42 -8.71 -31.48
CA LEU A 362 -44.65 -7.37 -30.96
C LEU A 362 -44.33 -7.29 -29.46
N THR A 363 -44.58 -8.36 -28.70
CA THR A 363 -44.22 -8.43 -27.27
C THR A 363 -42.72 -8.39 -27.09
N VAL A 364 -41.96 -9.21 -27.83
CA VAL A 364 -40.50 -9.24 -27.72
C VAL A 364 -39.91 -7.86 -28.01
N ARG A 365 -40.38 -7.21 -29.09
CA ARG A 365 -39.88 -5.90 -29.51
C ARG A 365 -40.27 -4.79 -28.53
N TYR A 366 -41.47 -4.85 -27.96
CA TYR A 366 -41.91 -3.95 -26.91
C TYR A 366 -41.03 -4.10 -25.65
N VAL A 367 -40.80 -5.32 -25.18
CA VAL A 367 -39.98 -5.61 -23.99
C VAL A 367 -38.53 -5.16 -24.21
N GLU A 368 -37.99 -5.30 -25.42
CA GLU A 368 -36.65 -4.82 -25.74
C GLU A 368 -36.54 -3.30 -25.60
N LEU A 369 -37.48 -2.55 -26.18
CA LEU A 369 -37.54 -1.08 -26.10
C LEU A 369 -37.77 -0.59 -24.67
N GLU A 370 -38.69 -1.24 -23.93
CA GLU A 370 -38.95 -0.91 -22.53
C GLU A 370 -37.71 -1.17 -21.66
N ARG A 371 -37.03 -2.30 -21.87
CA ARG A 371 -35.79 -2.63 -21.16
C ARG A 371 -34.69 -1.61 -21.46
N ASP A 372 -34.50 -1.20 -22.71
CA ASP A 372 -33.51 -0.19 -23.09
C ASP A 372 -33.80 1.17 -22.41
N LEU A 373 -35.06 1.61 -22.43
CA LEU A 373 -35.49 2.83 -21.72
C LEU A 373 -35.21 2.74 -20.21
N ARG A 374 -35.60 1.62 -19.57
CA ARG A 374 -35.38 1.42 -18.13
C ARG A 374 -33.90 1.39 -17.77
N LEU A 375 -33.06 0.72 -18.57
CA LEU A 375 -31.62 0.68 -18.34
C LEU A 375 -31.02 2.09 -18.39
N LYS A 376 -31.37 2.88 -19.41
CA LYS A 376 -30.91 4.27 -19.52
C LYS A 376 -31.38 5.15 -18.36
N GLN A 377 -32.62 4.97 -17.90
CA GLN A 377 -33.15 5.65 -16.70
C GLN A 377 -32.36 5.29 -15.43
N GLN A 378 -32.02 4.02 -15.24
CA GLN A 378 -31.23 3.58 -14.08
C GLN A 378 -29.80 4.14 -14.14
N VAL A 379 -29.18 4.12 -15.31
CA VAL A 379 -27.85 4.73 -15.51
C VAL A 379 -27.92 6.23 -15.22
N TYR A 380 -28.88 6.95 -15.80
CA TYR A 380 -29.06 8.39 -15.56
C TYR A 380 -29.18 8.72 -14.06
N THR A 381 -30.06 8.03 -13.34
CA THR A 381 -30.25 8.27 -11.90
C THR A 381 -29.00 7.94 -11.08
N SER A 382 -28.23 6.93 -11.46
CA SER A 382 -26.95 6.62 -10.81
C SER A 382 -25.89 7.70 -11.02
N PHE A 383 -25.76 8.25 -12.24
CA PHE A 383 -24.84 9.34 -12.56
C PHE A 383 -25.26 10.65 -11.88
N GLN A 384 -26.57 10.91 -11.78
CA GLN A 384 -27.10 12.06 -11.06
C GLN A 384 -26.76 11.99 -9.57
N ALA A 385 -26.91 10.81 -8.96
CA ALA A 385 -26.51 10.60 -7.56
C ALA A 385 -25.00 10.79 -7.36
N GLU A 386 -24.17 10.34 -8.31
CA GLU A 386 -22.72 10.56 -8.28
C GLU A 386 -22.36 12.05 -8.40
N LEU A 387 -23.04 12.79 -9.29
CA LEU A 387 -22.84 14.25 -9.43
C LEU A 387 -23.14 14.99 -8.12
N ILE A 388 -24.27 14.67 -7.47
CA ILE A 388 -24.64 15.27 -6.19
C ILE A 388 -23.58 14.98 -5.13
N ARG A 389 -23.07 13.74 -5.07
CA ARG A 389 -21.97 13.38 -4.16
C ARG A 389 -20.70 14.19 -4.45
N ALA A 390 -20.30 14.30 -5.72
CA ALA A 390 -19.14 15.09 -6.13
C ALA A 390 -19.30 16.58 -5.79
N GLN A 391 -20.50 17.14 -5.94
CA GLN A 391 -20.79 18.52 -5.56
C GLN A 391 -20.69 18.74 -4.04
N ILE A 392 -21.22 17.82 -3.23
CA ILE A 392 -21.07 17.87 -1.76
C ILE A 392 -19.59 17.79 -1.37
N GLU A 393 -18.83 16.87 -1.96
CA GLU A 393 -17.39 16.74 -1.71
C GLU A 393 -16.61 18.01 -2.09
N SER A 394 -16.98 18.67 -3.19
CA SER A 394 -16.38 19.93 -3.60
C SER A 394 -16.63 21.08 -2.61
N GLN A 395 -17.78 21.08 -1.93
CA GLN A 395 -18.12 22.06 -0.90
C GLN A 395 -17.45 21.75 0.44
N ASP A 396 -17.12 20.48 0.69
CA ASP A 396 -16.56 19.99 1.95
C ASP A 396 -15.04 19.71 1.85
N THR A 397 -14.30 20.62 1.21
CA THR A 397 -12.85 20.46 0.98
C THR A 397 -12.04 20.37 2.28
N ARG A 398 -12.58 20.87 3.41
CA ARG A 398 -11.92 20.90 4.71
C ARG A 398 -11.78 19.52 5.37
N ARG A 399 -12.56 18.52 4.96
CA ARG A 399 -12.44 17.17 5.56
C ARG A 399 -11.18 16.42 5.15
N GLN A 400 -10.62 16.73 3.98
CA GLN A 400 -9.49 15.95 3.45
C GLN A 400 -8.15 16.33 4.08
N PHE A 401 -8.02 17.54 4.61
CA PHE A 401 -6.83 18.05 5.27
C PHE A 401 -7.25 18.83 6.52
N GLN A 402 -7.12 18.20 7.68
CA GLN A 402 -7.47 18.84 8.95
C GLN A 402 -6.25 18.91 9.85
N VAL A 403 -5.82 20.13 10.17
CA VAL A 403 -4.78 20.34 11.19
C VAL A 403 -5.40 20.05 12.55
N ILE A 404 -4.94 18.97 13.20
CA ILE A 404 -5.34 18.61 14.57
C ILE A 404 -4.59 19.48 15.56
N GLU A 405 -3.29 19.64 15.33
CA GLU A 405 -2.37 20.35 16.20
C GLU A 405 -1.48 21.26 15.36
N HIS A 406 -1.52 22.56 15.68
CA HIS A 406 -0.69 23.56 15.03
C HIS A 406 0.74 23.54 15.61
N PRO A 407 1.75 23.96 14.83
CA PRO A 407 3.11 24.10 15.33
C PRO A 407 3.19 25.03 16.55
N GLU A 408 3.73 24.52 17.64
CA GLU A 408 4.09 25.33 18.81
C GLU A 408 5.60 25.55 18.90
N VAL A 409 5.99 26.61 19.61
CA VAL A 409 7.40 26.92 19.85
C VAL A 409 8.00 25.90 20.82
N PRO A 410 8.99 25.09 20.40
CA PRO A 410 9.55 24.05 21.26
C PRO A 410 10.33 24.63 22.44
N LEU A 411 9.93 24.22 23.65
CA LEU A 411 10.61 24.61 24.90
C LEU A 411 11.80 23.68 25.25
N VAL A 412 11.83 22.48 24.69
CA VAL A 412 12.84 21.46 24.98
C VAL A 412 13.62 21.13 23.71
N LYS A 413 14.93 20.90 23.86
CA LYS A 413 15.79 20.47 22.76
C LYS A 413 15.41 19.07 22.28
N ALA A 414 15.35 18.89 20.96
CA ALA A 414 15.12 17.60 20.32
C ALA A 414 16.41 16.75 20.26
N GLY A 415 17.56 17.41 20.03
CA GLY A 415 18.84 16.72 19.96
C GLY A 415 20.04 17.66 19.94
N PRO A 416 21.28 17.12 19.97
CA PRO A 416 21.64 15.74 20.29
C PRO A 416 21.66 15.47 21.81
N SER A 417 21.38 14.23 22.22
CA SER A 417 21.46 13.79 23.61
C SER A 417 22.93 13.58 24.03
N ARG A 418 23.60 14.69 24.37
CA ARG A 418 25.03 14.73 24.72
C ARG A 418 25.43 13.73 25.82
N GLY A 419 24.53 13.42 26.75
CA GLY A 419 24.73 12.39 27.78
C GLY A 419 24.81 10.97 27.21
N VAL A 420 23.94 10.63 26.24
CA VAL A 420 23.96 9.33 25.56
C VAL A 420 25.24 9.18 24.74
N ILE A 421 25.65 10.23 24.02
CA ILE A 421 26.92 10.24 23.28
C ILE A 421 28.10 10.00 24.22
N SER A 422 28.13 10.66 25.38
CA SER A 422 29.18 10.44 26.39
C SER A 422 29.23 9.00 26.91
N VAL A 423 28.07 8.36 27.10
CA VAL A 423 28.02 6.96 27.54
C VAL A 423 28.53 6.02 26.44
N ILE A 424 28.11 6.23 25.19
CA ILE A 424 28.55 5.40 24.06
C ILE A 424 30.07 5.52 23.86
N VAL A 425 30.61 6.75 23.84
CA VAL A 425 32.04 6.99 23.64
C VAL A 425 32.88 6.38 24.76
N THR A 426 32.45 6.49 26.01
CA THR A 426 33.20 5.90 27.14
C THR A 426 33.18 4.37 27.11
N ILE A 427 32.05 3.76 26.76
CA ILE A 427 31.95 2.30 26.57
C ILE A 427 32.85 1.84 25.42
N THR A 428 32.80 2.51 24.26
CA THR A 428 33.65 2.16 23.11
C THR A 428 35.13 2.31 23.44
N ALA A 429 35.52 3.40 24.12
CA ALA A 429 36.90 3.61 24.56
C ALA A 429 37.37 2.53 25.54
N PHE A 430 36.51 2.09 26.46
CA PHE A 430 36.80 1.00 27.38
C PHE A 430 37.07 -0.32 26.64
N PHE A 431 36.21 -0.71 25.70
CA PHE A 431 36.44 -1.92 24.90
C PHE A 431 37.72 -1.84 24.05
N LEU A 432 37.98 -0.67 23.44
CA LEU A 432 39.20 -0.47 22.66
C LEU A 432 40.45 -0.54 23.55
N ALA A 433 40.38 -0.04 24.78
CA ALA A 433 41.45 -0.12 25.76
C ALA A 433 41.74 -1.56 26.19
N VAL A 434 40.68 -2.34 26.45
CA VAL A 434 40.79 -3.78 26.76
C VAL A 434 41.44 -4.53 25.60
N PHE A 435 40.96 -4.30 24.37
CA PHE A 435 41.54 -4.92 23.17
C PHE A 435 43.02 -4.55 23.00
N THR A 436 43.36 -3.26 23.14
CA THR A 436 44.74 -2.79 23.03
C THR A 436 45.63 -3.39 24.12
N ALA A 437 45.11 -3.57 25.34
CA ALA A 437 45.83 -4.24 26.42
C ALA A 437 46.13 -5.71 26.07
N PHE A 438 45.19 -6.44 25.47
CA PHE A 438 45.44 -7.80 24.98
C PHE A 438 46.49 -7.85 23.87
N VAL A 439 46.41 -6.95 22.89
CA VAL A 439 47.38 -6.89 21.79
C VAL A 439 48.79 -6.58 22.32
N LEU A 440 48.92 -5.60 23.21
CA LEU A 440 50.21 -5.25 23.82
C LEU A 440 50.77 -6.40 24.67
N GLU A 441 49.91 -7.13 25.39
CA GLU A 441 50.34 -8.29 26.18
C GLU A 441 50.72 -9.47 25.28
N TYR A 442 49.98 -9.72 24.20
CA TYR A 442 50.34 -10.71 23.19
C TYR A 442 51.73 -10.43 22.62
N PHE A 443 52.01 -9.20 22.18
CA PHE A 443 53.34 -8.83 21.69
C PHE A 443 54.43 -8.88 22.76
N SER A 444 54.10 -8.54 24.03
CA SER A 444 55.09 -8.61 25.13
C SER A 444 55.43 -10.05 25.51
N ARG A 445 54.45 -10.96 25.45
CA ARG A 445 54.65 -12.40 25.67
C ARG A 445 55.41 -13.02 24.50
N ALA A 446 55.05 -12.68 23.26
CA ALA A 446 55.74 -13.11 22.06
C ALA A 446 57.19 -12.60 21.95
N ALA A 447 57.53 -11.50 22.63
CA ALA A 447 58.91 -11.02 22.75
C ALA A 447 59.73 -11.77 23.82
N GLY A 448 59.08 -12.47 24.76
CA GLY A 448 59.72 -13.25 25.81
C GLY A 448 60.04 -14.70 25.41
N ASP A 449 59.30 -15.27 24.46
CA ASP A 449 59.53 -16.63 23.96
C ASP A 449 60.51 -16.66 22.77
N PRO A 450 61.60 -17.47 22.82
CA PRO A 450 62.62 -17.51 21.77
C PRO A 450 62.11 -18.01 20.41
N ASP A 451 60.99 -18.73 20.38
CA ASP A 451 60.36 -19.24 19.15
C ASP A 451 59.33 -18.27 18.53
N GLU A 452 58.62 -17.48 19.34
CA GLU A 452 57.70 -16.45 18.86
C GLU A 452 58.44 -15.17 18.41
N ALA A 453 59.53 -14.81 19.10
CA ALA A 453 60.39 -13.69 18.73
C ALA A 453 60.97 -13.86 17.31
N ARG A 454 61.28 -15.09 16.88
CA ARG A 454 61.73 -15.40 15.52
C ARG A 454 60.64 -15.16 14.46
N LYS A 455 59.37 -15.45 14.77
CA LYS A 455 58.23 -15.17 13.88
C LYS A 455 57.95 -13.67 13.76
N LEU A 456 58.07 -12.92 14.85
CA LEU A 456 57.95 -11.46 14.85
C LEU A 456 59.09 -10.79 14.06
N ASP A 457 60.32 -11.27 14.21
CA ASP A 457 61.46 -10.76 13.45
C ASP A 457 61.35 -11.07 11.95
N PHE A 458 60.77 -12.22 11.59
CA PHE A 458 60.43 -12.54 10.20
C PHE A 458 59.42 -11.56 9.61
N ILE A 459 58.31 -11.28 10.31
CA ILE A 459 57.29 -10.30 9.90
C ILE A 459 57.90 -8.89 9.82
N ARG A 460 58.75 -8.51 10.79
CA ARG A 460 59.40 -7.20 10.84
C ARG A 460 60.39 -7.01 9.70
N ARG A 461 61.15 -8.03 9.31
CA ARG A 461 62.02 -8.01 8.13
C ARG A 461 61.23 -7.88 6.83
N GLN A 462 60.08 -8.56 6.71
CA GLN A 462 59.22 -8.39 5.54
C GLN A 462 58.62 -6.99 5.42
N PHE A 463 58.21 -6.35 6.52
CA PHE A 463 57.75 -4.96 6.49
C PHE A 463 58.88 -3.94 6.27
N ARG A 464 60.10 -4.23 6.72
CA ARG A 464 61.26 -3.34 6.54
C ARG A 464 61.78 -3.31 5.09
N LEU A 465 61.59 -4.38 4.32
CA LEU A 465 62.01 -4.45 2.91
C LEU A 465 61.09 -3.65 1.96
N ARG A 466 59.92 -3.18 2.39
CA ARG A 466 59.01 -2.38 1.54
C ARG A 466 59.20 -0.86 1.69
N ARG A 467 60.14 -0.41 2.52
CA ARG A 467 60.46 1.03 2.71
C ARG A 467 61.76 1.49 2.04
N SER A 468 62.44 0.60 1.31
CA SER A 468 63.74 0.88 0.67
C SER A 468 63.71 0.84 -0.87
N ASP A 469 62.54 0.97 -1.49
CA ASP A 469 62.42 1.31 -2.91
C ASP A 469 61.43 2.48 -3.05
N ARG A 470 61.96 3.68 -2.81
CA ARG A 470 61.50 4.93 -3.41
C ARG A 470 62.64 5.92 -3.44
#